data_AF-A0A9E5LRW6-F1
#
_entry.id   AF-A0A9E5LRW6-F1
#
_cell.length_a   1.000
_cell.length_b   1.000
_cell.length_c   1.000
_cell.angle_alpha   90.00
_cell.angle_beta   90.00
_cell.angle_gamma   90.00
#
_symmetry.space_group_name_H-M   'P 1'
#
loop_
_entity.id
_entity.type
_entity.pdbx_description
1 polymer ?
#
loop_
_entity_poly.entity_id
_entity_poly.type
_entity_poly.pdbx_seq_one_letter_code
_entity_poly.pdbx_strand_id
1 'polypeptide(L)'
;DGYDFLKCFPAAALGGVRWLDAMRGPFPNIRFCPTGGISATDAANYLSLPNVPCVGGSWVAPAAALSAKDWAKITTLARQAYEARVST
;
A
#
# COMPACT_ATOMS: atom_id res chain seq x y z
N ASP A 1 3.13 22.74 -11.29
CA ASP A 1 2.16 21.87 -11.98
C ASP A 1 2.82 20.57 -12.37
N GLY A 2 2.22 19.42 -12.03
CA GLY A 2 2.53 18.19 -12.77
C GLY A 2 2.59 16.87 -12.00
N TYR A 3 2.66 16.85 -10.67
CA TYR A 3 2.74 15.59 -9.92
C TYR A 3 1.85 15.59 -8.68
N ASP A 4 0.68 14.97 -8.83
CA ASP A 4 -0.30 14.84 -7.73
C ASP A 4 -0.31 13.44 -7.12
N PHE A 5 0.29 12.45 -7.78
CA PHE A 5 0.36 11.06 -7.34
C PHE A 5 1.82 10.63 -7.21
N LEU A 6 2.24 10.33 -5.99
CA LEU A 6 3.63 10.04 -5.66
C LEU A 6 3.79 8.68 -4.99
N LYS A 7 4.92 8.03 -5.20
CA LYS A 7 5.31 6.85 -4.40
C LYS A 7 5.98 7.32 -3.12
N CYS A 8 5.52 6.82 -1.97
CA CYS A 8 6.20 7.00 -0.68
C CYS A 8 7.00 5.73 -0.37
N PHE A 9 8.34 5.81 -0.31
CA PHE A 9 9.20 4.65 -0.16
C PHE A 9 10.50 4.98 0.60
N PRO A 10 10.95 4.13 1.56
CA PRO A 10 10.23 2.99 2.15
C PRO A 10 9.26 3.46 3.24
N ALA A 11 7.95 3.32 3.00
CA ALA A 11 6.89 3.96 3.79
C ALA A 11 6.97 3.67 5.29
N ALA A 12 7.18 2.41 5.69
CA ALA A 12 7.24 2.05 7.11
C ALA A 12 8.39 2.75 7.84
N ALA A 13 9.57 2.85 7.21
CA ALA A 13 10.75 3.49 7.81
C ALA A 13 10.66 5.03 7.82
N LEU A 14 9.84 5.62 6.94
CA LEU A 14 9.57 7.06 6.92
C LEU A 14 8.55 7.50 7.98
N GLY A 15 7.98 6.56 8.75
CA GLY A 15 6.97 6.83 9.78
C GLY A 15 5.56 6.39 9.40
N GLY A 16 5.39 5.71 8.26
CA GLY A 16 4.17 5.02 7.86
C GLY A 16 2.93 5.93 7.83
N VAL A 17 1.83 5.42 8.38
CA VAL A 17 0.52 6.10 8.44
C VAL A 17 0.63 7.50 9.07
N ARG A 18 1.40 7.66 10.16
CA ARG A 18 1.54 8.97 10.83
C ARG A 18 2.21 10.00 9.94
N TRP A 19 3.23 9.60 9.18
CA TRP A 19 3.91 10.49 8.25
C TRP A 19 2.98 10.89 7.09
N LEU A 20 2.25 9.93 6.53
CA LEU A 20 1.30 10.17 5.44
C LEU A 20 0.16 11.11 5.86
N ASP A 21 -0.39 10.94 7.05
CA ASP A 21 -1.43 11.85 7.56
C ASP A 21 -0.88 13.27 7.78
N ALA A 22 0.34 13.40 8.33
CA ALA A 22 1.00 14.69 8.51
C ALA A 22 1.24 15.44 7.19
N MET A 23 1.51 14.73 6.08
CA MET A 23 1.72 15.35 4.77
C MET A 23 0.46 16.02 4.19
N ARG A 24 -0.74 15.72 4.71
CA ARG A 24 -1.98 16.38 4.27
C ARG A 24 -2.00 17.88 4.56
N GLY A 25 -1.26 18.33 5.57
CA GLY A 25 -1.14 19.75 5.90
C GLY A 25 -0.42 20.55 4.80
N PRO A 26 0.88 20.28 4.55
CA PRO A 26 1.62 20.99 3.51
C PRO A 26 1.23 20.61 2.07
N PHE A 27 0.67 19.41 1.85
CA PHE A 27 0.41 18.87 0.52
C PHE A 27 -1.03 18.32 0.38
N PRO A 28 -2.07 19.17 0.46
CA PRO A 28 -3.47 18.73 0.49
C PRO A 28 -3.95 18.03 -0.80
N ASN A 29 -3.33 18.40 -1.93
CA ASN A 29 -3.67 17.87 -3.25
C ASN A 29 -2.88 16.61 -3.62
N ILE A 30 -1.86 16.25 -2.84
CA ILE A 30 -1.02 15.08 -3.14
C ILE A 30 -1.69 13.81 -2.62
N ARG A 31 -1.52 12.74 -3.40
CA ARG A 31 -1.90 11.37 -3.09
C ARG A 31 -0.66 10.48 -3.13
N PHE A 32 -0.57 9.56 -2.18
CA PHE A 32 0.59 8.69 -2.03
C PHE A 32 0.22 7.22 -2.25
N CYS A 33 1.04 6.51 -3.00
CA CYS A 33 1.13 5.06 -2.97
C CYS A 33 2.30 4.68 -2.05
N PRO A 34 2.07 4.39 -0.75
CA PRO A 34 3.12 3.93 0.13
C PRO A 34 3.55 2.51 -0.25
N THR A 35 4.85 2.26 -0.21
CA THR A 35 5.48 0.98 -0.54
C THR A 35 6.68 0.78 0.38
N GLY A 36 6.95 -0.48 0.73
CA GLY A 36 8.10 -0.85 1.56
C GLY A 36 7.73 -0.96 3.03
N GLY A 37 7.80 -2.20 3.54
CA GLY A 37 7.40 -2.54 4.91
C GLY A 37 5.90 -2.67 5.13
N ILE A 38 5.08 -2.78 4.07
CA ILE A 38 3.63 -3.01 4.15
C ILE A 38 3.35 -4.51 3.97
N SER A 39 2.36 -5.01 4.69
CA SER A 39 1.90 -6.40 4.77
C SER A 39 0.38 -6.49 4.64
N ALA A 40 -0.15 -7.71 4.56
CA ALA A 40 -1.59 -7.94 4.56
C ALA A 40 -2.28 -7.41 5.84
N THR A 41 -1.59 -7.41 6.98
CA THR A 41 -2.18 -7.07 8.28
C THR A 41 -2.27 -5.57 8.54
N ASP A 42 -1.44 -4.75 7.90
CA ASP A 42 -1.39 -3.30 8.11
C ASP A 42 -1.79 -2.47 6.89
N ALA A 43 -1.98 -3.09 5.71
CA ALA A 43 -2.43 -2.41 4.49
C ALA A 43 -3.69 -1.57 4.69
N ALA A 44 -4.68 -2.07 5.45
CA ALA A 44 -5.92 -1.35 5.74
C ALA A 44 -5.69 -0.01 6.46
N ASN A 45 -4.69 0.06 7.35
CA ASN A 45 -4.36 1.29 8.08
C ASN A 45 -3.82 2.40 7.17
N TYR A 46 -3.14 2.02 6.08
CA TYR A 46 -2.71 2.96 5.06
C TYR A 46 -3.89 3.40 4.20
N LEU A 47 -4.71 2.45 3.75
CA LEU A 47 -5.86 2.69 2.87
C LEU A 47 -6.98 3.50 3.54
N SER A 48 -7.03 3.57 4.87
CA SER A 48 -7.99 4.42 5.60
C SER A 48 -7.67 5.91 5.48
N LEU A 49 -6.48 6.30 5.00
CA LEU A 49 -6.11 7.71 4.81
C LEU A 49 -6.65 8.25 3.48
N PRO A 50 -7.31 9.43 3.47
CA PRO A 50 -7.89 10.00 2.26
C PRO A 50 -6.85 10.41 1.20
N ASN A 51 -5.59 10.57 1.60
CA ASN A 51 -4.48 10.84 0.69
C ASN A 51 -3.75 9.56 0.22
N VAL A 52 -4.30 8.37 0.46
CA VAL A 52 -3.69 7.08 0.08
C VAL A 52 -4.68 6.26 -0.75
N PRO A 53 -4.70 6.40 -2.09
CA PRO A 53 -5.65 5.69 -2.95
C PRO A 53 -5.31 4.20 -3.16
N CYS A 54 -4.06 3.81 -2.90
CA CYS A 54 -3.57 2.43 -3.04
C CYS A 54 -2.32 2.21 -2.20
N VAL A 55 -1.93 0.95 -2.02
CA VAL A 55 -0.68 0.54 -1.36
C VAL A 55 0.08 -0.42 -2.27
N GLY A 56 1.40 -0.49 -2.11
CA GLY A 56 2.25 -1.45 -2.78
C GLY A 56 2.98 -2.38 -1.81
N GLY A 57 3.00 -3.68 -2.10
CA GLY A 57 3.92 -4.57 -1.41
C GLY A 57 3.97 -5.99 -1.97
N SER A 58 5.09 -6.64 -1.68
CA SER A 58 5.44 -7.95 -2.24
C SER A 58 4.61 -9.09 -1.65
N TRP A 59 3.81 -8.87 -0.60
CA TRP A 59 3.01 -9.93 0.03
C TRP A 59 1.93 -10.48 -0.92
N VAL A 60 1.50 -9.70 -1.93
CA VAL A 60 0.50 -10.14 -2.92
C VAL A 60 1.09 -11.17 -3.89
N ALA A 61 2.38 -11.01 -4.25
CA ALA A 61 3.09 -11.92 -5.13
C ALA A 61 4.50 -12.22 -4.56
N PRO A 62 4.59 -13.06 -3.50
CA PRO A 62 5.86 -13.36 -2.86
C PRO A 62 6.82 -14.04 -3.85
N ALA A 63 8.13 -13.74 -3.75
CA ALA A 63 9.14 -14.28 -4.66
C ALA A 63 9.10 -15.82 -4.74
N ALA A 64 8.90 -16.51 -3.61
CA ALA A 64 8.78 -17.97 -3.58
C ALA A 64 7.59 -18.50 -4.40
N ALA A 65 6.44 -17.80 -4.38
CA ALA A 65 5.28 -18.19 -5.17
C ALA A 65 5.51 -17.95 -6.67
N LEU A 66 6.17 -16.84 -7.01
CA LEU A 66 6.58 -16.54 -8.39
C LEU A 66 7.56 -17.59 -8.93
N SER A 67 8.60 -17.92 -8.16
CA SER A 67 9.60 -18.94 -8.53
C SER A 67 8.96 -20.32 -8.71
N ALA A 68 7.99 -20.68 -7.87
CA ALA A 68 7.25 -21.93 -7.95
C ALA A 68 6.13 -21.92 -9.03
N LYS A 69 5.87 -20.78 -9.69
CA LYS A 69 4.69 -20.58 -10.55
C LYS A 69 3.37 -20.94 -9.86
N ASP A 70 3.27 -20.67 -8.57
CA ASP A 70 2.10 -20.95 -7.73
C ASP A 70 1.04 -19.86 -7.93
N TRP A 71 0.38 -19.91 -9.08
CA TRP A 71 -0.65 -18.94 -9.47
C TRP A 71 -1.85 -19.00 -8.54
N ALA A 72 -2.19 -20.18 -8.02
CA ALA A 72 -3.29 -20.36 -7.09
C ALA A 72 -3.06 -19.56 -5.80
N LYS A 73 -1.85 -19.62 -5.22
CA LYS A 73 -1.48 -18.83 -4.06
C LYS A 73 -1.51 -17.33 -4.36
N ILE A 74 -0.96 -16.89 -5.49
CA ILE A 74 -0.99 -15.48 -5.88
C ILE A 74 -2.43 -14.97 -6.04
N THR A 75 -3.31 -15.76 -6.66
CA THR A 75 -4.74 -15.44 -6.77
C THR A 75 -5.41 -15.30 -5.40
N THR A 76 -5.12 -16.21 -4.47
CA THR A 76 -5.65 -16.14 -3.09
C THR A 76 -5.17 -14.87 -2.38
N LEU A 77 -3.87 -14.56 -2.45
CA LEU A 77 -3.29 -13.36 -1.83
C LEU A 77 -3.83 -12.08 -2.45
N ALA A 78 -4.01 -12.05 -3.77
CA ALA A 78 -4.62 -10.92 -4.47
C ALA A 78 -6.09 -10.70 -4.05
N ARG A 79 -6.87 -11.78 -3.88
CA ARG A 79 -8.25 -11.70 -3.40
C ARG A 79 -8.31 -11.16 -1.97
N GLN A 80 -7.46 -11.67 -1.08
CA GLN A 80 -7.37 -11.16 0.30
C GLN A 80 -7.00 -9.67 0.34
N ALA A 81 -6.05 -9.24 -0.49
CA ALA A 81 -5.67 -7.83 -0.59
C ALA A 81 -6.81 -6.94 -1.12
N TYR A 82 -7.63 -7.46 -2.04
CA TYR A 82 -8.80 -6.75 -2.55
C TYR A 82 -9.91 -6.63 -1.49
N GLU A 83 -10.20 -7.72 -0.77
CA GLU A 83 -11.24 -7.74 0.29
C GLU A 83 -10.89 -6.80 1.46
N ALA A 84 -9.60 -6.66 1.79
CA ALA A 84 -9.12 -5.73 2.80
C ALA A 84 -9.47 -4.25 2.49
N ARG A 85 -9.74 -3.91 1.23
CA ARG A 85 -10.16 -2.55 0.82
C ARG A 85 -11.63 -2.25 1.09
N VAL A 86 -12.48 -3.28 1.18
CA VAL A 86 -13.95 -3.14 1.21
C VAL A 86 -14.50 -3.06 2.65
N SER A 87 -13.65 -3.31 3.66
CA SER A 87 -14.06 -3.35 5.07
C SER A 87 -14.01 -2.00 5.80
N THR A 88 -14.02 -0.88 5.06
CA THR A 88 -14.07 0.51 5.53
C THR A 88 -15.02 1.31 4.66
#